data_AF-A0A2Y9JL52-F1
#
_entry.id   AF-A0A2Y9JL52-F1
#
_cell.length_a   1.000
_cell.length_b   1.000
_cell.length_c   1.000
_cell.angle_alpha   90.00
_cell.angle_beta   90.00
_cell.angle_gamma   90.00
#
_symmetry.space_group_name_H-M   'P 1'
#
loop_
_entity.id
_entity.type
_entity.pdbx_description
1 polymer ?
#
loop_
_entity_poly.entity_id
_entity_poly.type
_entity_poly.pdbx_seq_one_letter_code
_entity_poly.pdbx_strand_id
1 'polypeptide(L)'
;MAASIAGTCGAAMELSRGFRAARVLLPAPASIAWRARVGPERPQSTRPSEPGAFKPPPKPVIVDKRRPPLQERRFLSPEFIPPRGRTNPLKFQIERKDMLERRKVVHIPEFYVGSILRVTTADQIASGKTSQFLGICIQRSGAGLGATFILRNTIEGQGVEICFELYNPRIQEIQVVKLEKRLDDSLLYLRDALPEYSTFDMDMKPVAHEPSHDVPVNQLKVKMKPKPWSKRWERPKFNIKGIRFDLCLTEEQIKEAQKWSQPWLEFDMMRKYDTSKIEAAIWDEIEASKKS
;
A
#
# COMPACT_ATOMS: atom_id res chain seq x y z
N MET A 1 -50.15 -37.10 8.57
CA MET A 1 -51.30 -36.66 7.75
C MET A 1 -50.79 -35.53 6.86
N ALA A 2 -50.18 -35.71 5.69
CA ALA A 2 -50.50 -36.49 4.49
C ALA A 2 -51.78 -36.02 3.77
N ALA A 3 -51.59 -35.35 2.62
CA ALA A 3 -52.45 -35.12 1.44
C ALA A 3 -52.18 -33.69 0.90
N SER A 4 -51.60 -33.38 -0.27
CA SER A 4 -51.45 -34.00 -1.60
C SER A 4 -52.77 -34.28 -2.35
N ILE A 5 -53.03 -33.43 -3.36
CA ILE A 5 -53.87 -33.58 -4.56
C ILE A 5 -53.20 -32.67 -5.62
N ALA A 6 -52.51 -33.15 -6.66
CA ALA A 6 -52.96 -33.85 -7.88
C ALA A 6 -54.15 -33.12 -8.54
N GLY A 7 -54.18 -32.74 -9.82
CA GLY A 7 -53.37 -33.04 -11.01
C GLY A 7 -54.26 -32.83 -12.25
N THR A 8 -53.69 -32.99 -13.45
CA THR A 8 -54.28 -32.97 -14.82
C THR A 8 -54.32 -31.59 -15.50
N CYS A 9 -53.57 -31.29 -16.57
CA CYS A 9 -53.26 -31.93 -17.87
C CYS A 9 -54.29 -31.56 -18.97
N GLY A 10 -53.81 -30.85 -20.00
CA GLY A 10 -54.58 -30.42 -21.17
C GLY A 10 -53.63 -30.04 -22.32
N ALA A 11 -53.83 -30.69 -23.47
CA ALA A 11 -52.90 -30.93 -24.56
C ALA A 11 -52.52 -29.74 -25.48
N ALA A 12 -51.50 -30.04 -26.28
CA ALA A 12 -50.90 -29.30 -27.39
C ALA A 12 -51.85 -28.75 -28.46
N MET A 13 -51.42 -27.67 -29.12
CA MET A 13 -51.43 -27.59 -30.57
C MET A 13 -50.41 -26.56 -31.08
N GLU A 14 -49.50 -27.03 -31.93
CA GLU A 14 -48.66 -26.23 -32.82
C GLU A 14 -49.53 -25.41 -33.79
N LEU A 15 -49.16 -24.16 -34.01
CA LEU A 15 -49.42 -23.49 -35.30
C LEU A 15 -48.25 -22.60 -35.66
N SER A 16 -47.48 -23.11 -36.62
CA SER A 16 -46.52 -22.39 -37.43
C SER A 16 -47.25 -21.35 -38.31
N ARG A 17 -46.75 -20.11 -38.33
CA ARG A 17 -47.01 -19.20 -39.43
C ARG A 17 -45.86 -18.22 -39.61
N GLY A 18 -45.09 -18.48 -40.66
CA GLY A 18 -44.01 -17.63 -41.10
C GLY A 18 -44.51 -16.32 -41.69
N PHE A 19 -43.74 -15.26 -41.44
CA PHE A 19 -43.81 -14.04 -42.22
C PHE A 19 -42.60 -13.97 -43.15
N ARG A 20 -42.92 -14.03 -44.45
CA ARG A 20 -42.02 -13.84 -45.59
C ARG A 20 -41.76 -12.34 -45.71
N ALA A 21 -40.55 -11.87 -45.45
CA ALA A 21 -40.11 -10.53 -45.83
C ALA A 21 -39.34 -10.62 -47.15
N ALA A 22 -39.82 -9.89 -48.16
CA ALA A 22 -39.27 -9.84 -49.50
C ALA A 22 -37.89 -9.15 -49.51
N ARG A 23 -36.92 -9.78 -50.18
CA ARG A 23 -35.62 -9.20 -50.52
C ARG A 23 -35.81 -8.13 -51.60
N VAL A 24 -35.45 -6.89 -51.28
CA VAL A 24 -35.08 -5.87 -52.27
C VAL A 24 -33.56 -5.85 -52.35
N LEU A 25 -33.02 -6.09 -53.54
CA LEU A 25 -31.60 -6.05 -53.86
C LEU A 25 -31.16 -4.59 -54.03
N LEU A 26 -30.22 -4.14 -53.18
CA LEU A 26 -29.45 -2.91 -53.34
C LEU A 26 -27.96 -3.27 -53.54
N PRO A 27 -27.20 -2.51 -54.36
CA PRO A 27 -25.90 -2.92 -54.85
C PRO A 27 -24.80 -2.80 -53.78
N ALA A 28 -23.85 -3.73 -53.85
CA ALA A 28 -22.70 -3.83 -52.96
C ALA A 28 -21.75 -2.63 -53.09
N PRO A 29 -21.27 -2.03 -51.99
CA PRO A 29 -20.07 -1.21 -52.02
C PRO A 29 -18.84 -2.11 -52.04
N ALA A 30 -17.93 -1.83 -52.96
CA ALA A 30 -16.68 -2.58 -53.15
C ALA A 30 -15.83 -2.61 -51.87
N SER A 31 -15.41 -3.82 -51.51
CA SER A 31 -14.46 -4.10 -50.46
C SER A 31 -13.09 -3.47 -50.76
N ILE A 32 -12.69 -2.45 -50.00
CA ILE A 32 -11.29 -2.04 -49.94
C ILE A 32 -10.63 -2.86 -48.82
N ALA A 33 -9.99 -3.95 -49.24
CA ALA A 33 -9.08 -4.70 -48.39
C ALA A 33 -7.83 -3.87 -48.10
N TRP A 34 -7.80 -3.19 -46.94
CA TRP A 34 -6.53 -2.69 -46.39
C TRP A 34 -5.75 -3.87 -45.83
N ARG A 35 -4.99 -4.54 -46.70
CA ARG A 35 -3.83 -5.31 -46.29
C ARG A 35 -2.82 -4.32 -45.69
N ALA A 36 -2.78 -4.22 -44.37
CA ALA A 36 -1.66 -3.61 -43.68
C ALA A 36 -0.43 -4.50 -43.92
N ARG A 37 0.33 -4.19 -44.98
CA ARG A 37 1.69 -4.67 -45.10
C ARG A 37 2.48 -4.03 -43.96
N VAL A 38 2.91 -4.87 -43.02
CA VAL A 38 3.99 -4.55 -42.10
C VAL A 38 5.24 -4.31 -42.96
N GLY A 39 5.49 -3.04 -43.28
CA GLY A 39 6.78 -2.61 -43.79
C GLY A 39 7.79 -2.58 -42.65
N PRO A 40 9.09 -2.75 -42.93
CA PRO A 40 10.12 -2.71 -41.91
C PRO A 40 10.09 -1.35 -41.20
N GLU A 41 10.19 -1.38 -39.87
CA GLU A 41 10.26 -0.19 -39.03
C GLU A 41 11.30 0.78 -39.59
N ARG A 42 10.84 1.97 -39.98
CA ARG A 42 11.74 3.09 -40.25
C ARG A 42 12.44 3.42 -38.94
N PRO A 43 13.78 3.46 -38.89
CA PRO A 43 14.46 3.99 -37.73
C PRO A 43 13.93 5.41 -37.50
N GLN A 44 13.52 5.70 -36.26
CA GLN A 44 13.18 7.06 -35.85
C GLN A 44 14.38 7.94 -36.19
N SER A 45 14.27 8.70 -37.28
CA SER A 45 15.25 9.71 -37.61
C SER A 45 15.29 10.68 -36.44
N THR A 46 16.42 10.76 -35.77
CA THR A 46 16.76 11.88 -34.91
C THR A 46 16.72 13.12 -35.81
N ARG A 47 15.56 13.78 -35.90
CA ARG A 47 15.49 15.10 -36.52
C ARG A 47 16.45 15.97 -35.72
N PRO A 48 17.38 16.71 -36.36
CA PRO A 48 18.08 17.78 -35.67
C PRO A 48 17.01 18.67 -35.06
N SER A 49 17.05 18.86 -33.74
CA SER A 49 16.16 19.79 -33.05
C SER A 49 16.16 21.10 -33.81
N GLU A 50 14.99 21.63 -34.18
CA GLU A 50 14.90 22.94 -34.81
C GLU A 50 15.70 23.95 -33.97
N PRO A 51 16.62 24.72 -34.56
CA PRO A 51 17.44 25.68 -33.82
C PRO A 51 16.50 26.77 -33.27
N GLY A 52 16.13 26.65 -31.99
CA GLY A 52 15.18 27.54 -31.33
C GLY A 52 14.11 26.83 -30.49
N ALA A 53 13.96 25.50 -30.58
CA ALA A 53 13.00 24.77 -29.75
C ALA A 53 13.40 24.80 -28.26
N PHE A 54 12.49 25.27 -27.40
CA PHE A 54 12.69 25.32 -25.95
C PHE A 54 13.00 23.91 -25.40
N LYS A 55 14.19 23.74 -24.83
CA LYS A 55 14.55 22.54 -24.08
C LYS A 55 14.08 22.74 -22.64
N PRO A 56 13.22 21.87 -22.08
CA PRO A 56 12.79 22.00 -20.70
C PRO A 56 14.03 21.96 -19.79
N PRO A 57 14.15 22.91 -18.84
CA PRO A 57 15.30 22.96 -17.96
C PRO A 57 15.36 21.69 -17.10
N PRO A 58 16.57 21.20 -16.76
CA PRO A 58 16.69 20.15 -15.76
C PRO A 58 16.15 20.67 -14.41
N LYS A 59 15.60 19.76 -13.59
CA LYS A 59 15.15 20.11 -12.25
C LYS A 59 16.35 20.64 -11.44
N PRO A 60 16.25 21.82 -10.80
CA PRO A 60 17.36 22.35 -10.02
C PRO A 60 17.62 21.46 -8.81
N VAL A 61 18.87 21.06 -8.61
CA VAL A 61 19.33 20.41 -7.37
C VAL A 61 19.77 21.51 -6.42
N ILE A 62 18.91 21.85 -5.46
CA ILE A 62 19.19 22.89 -4.47
C ILE A 62 19.85 22.21 -3.27
N VAL A 63 21.13 22.51 -3.03
CA VAL A 63 21.85 22.06 -1.83
C VAL A 63 22.27 23.29 -1.05
N ASP A 64 21.67 23.48 0.13
CA ASP A 64 22.03 24.58 1.03
C ASP A 64 23.32 24.25 1.79
N LYS A 65 24.46 24.67 1.22
CA LYS A 65 25.80 24.47 1.83
C LYS A 65 26.04 25.33 3.08
N ARG A 66 25.12 26.24 3.44
CA ARG A 66 25.27 27.11 4.62
C ARG A 66 24.89 26.40 5.91
N ARG A 67 24.07 25.35 5.81
CA ARG A 67 23.67 24.53 6.95
C ARG A 67 24.80 23.53 7.25
N PRO A 68 25.04 23.18 8.53
CA PRO A 68 25.94 22.08 8.84
C PRO A 68 25.46 20.82 8.09
N PRO A 69 26.38 19.98 7.59
CA PRO A 69 26.01 18.73 6.94
C PRO A 69 25.17 17.92 7.94
N LEU A 70 23.89 17.71 7.60
CA LEU A 70 23.03 16.80 8.34
C LEU A 70 23.66 15.41 8.30
N GLN A 71 23.69 14.75 9.46
CA GLN A 71 24.22 13.39 9.55
C GLN A 71 23.47 12.51 8.53
N GLU A 72 24.21 11.80 7.67
CA GLU A 72 23.60 10.86 6.73
C GLU A 72 22.85 9.78 7.51
N ARG A 73 21.52 9.88 7.50
CA ARG A 73 20.65 8.96 8.21
C ARG A 73 20.60 7.64 7.44
N ARG A 74 21.09 6.57 8.05
CA ARG A 74 20.92 5.21 7.52
C ARG A 74 19.54 4.68 7.90
N PHE A 75 18.74 4.28 6.92
CA PHE A 75 17.45 3.64 7.13
C PHE A 75 17.54 2.13 6.89
N LEU A 76 17.29 1.34 7.94
CA LEU A 76 17.09 -0.09 7.82
C LEU A 76 15.59 -0.40 7.88
N SER A 77 15.10 -1.16 6.90
CA SER A 77 13.70 -1.53 6.87
C SER A 77 13.39 -2.61 7.93
N PRO A 78 12.29 -2.49 8.70
CA PRO A 78 12.03 -3.33 9.87
C PRO A 78 11.96 -4.84 9.59
N GLU A 79 11.57 -5.27 8.38
CA GLU A 79 11.50 -6.69 8.02
C GLU A 79 12.86 -7.40 7.90
N PHE A 80 13.97 -6.65 7.82
CA PHE A 80 15.30 -7.25 7.87
C PHE A 80 15.68 -7.72 9.28
N ILE A 81 15.10 -7.10 10.32
CA ILE A 81 15.39 -7.42 11.71
C ILE A 81 14.65 -8.71 12.05
N PRO A 82 15.36 -9.81 12.37
CA PRO A 82 14.72 -11.07 12.71
C PRO A 82 13.97 -10.96 14.05
N PRO A 83 12.85 -11.66 14.23
CA PRO A 83 12.20 -11.72 15.53
C PRO A 83 13.08 -12.47 16.53
N ARG A 84 12.95 -12.12 17.82
CA ARG A 84 13.61 -12.86 18.91
C ARG A 84 13.16 -14.32 18.91
N GLY A 85 14.10 -15.24 18.69
CA GLY A 85 13.83 -16.67 18.59
C GLY A 85 15.12 -17.50 18.57
N ARG A 86 14.97 -18.83 18.42
CA ARG A 86 16.09 -19.79 18.40
C ARG A 86 16.36 -20.37 17.01
N THR A 87 15.83 -19.74 15.97
CA THR A 87 16.01 -20.16 14.58
C THR A 87 17.48 -20.02 14.17
N ASN A 88 17.98 -20.97 13.37
CA ASN A 88 19.35 -20.93 12.87
C ASN A 88 19.60 -19.64 12.05
N PRO A 89 20.66 -18.84 12.35
CA PRO A 89 21.00 -17.63 11.61
C PRO A 89 21.15 -17.81 10.10
N LEU A 90 21.55 -19.00 9.64
CA LEU A 90 21.68 -19.31 8.22
C LEU A 90 20.36 -19.11 7.46
N LYS A 91 19.22 -19.41 8.08
CA LYS A 91 17.89 -19.18 7.49
C LYS A 91 17.70 -17.70 7.14
N PHE A 92 18.09 -16.80 8.05
CA PHE A 92 17.92 -15.37 7.84
C PHE A 92 18.90 -14.81 6.80
N GLN A 93 20.11 -15.35 6.71
CA GLN A 93 21.07 -14.97 5.67
C GLN A 93 20.56 -15.34 4.27
N ILE A 94 20.06 -16.57 4.10
CA ILE A 94 19.48 -17.00 2.81
C ILE A 94 18.26 -16.14 2.45
N GLU A 95 17.35 -15.93 3.40
CA GLU A 95 16.17 -15.11 3.19
C GLU A 95 16.52 -13.65 2.85
N ARG A 96 17.53 -13.06 3.50
CA ARG A 96 18.00 -11.70 3.19
C ARG A 96 18.63 -11.61 1.81
N LYS A 97 19.41 -12.61 1.41
CA LYS A 97 19.95 -12.70 0.05
C LYS A 97 18.82 -12.64 -0.98
N ASP A 98 17.78 -13.46 -0.83
CA ASP A 98 16.64 -13.48 -1.75
C ASP A 98 15.88 -12.14 -1.75
N MET A 99 15.70 -11.52 -0.58
CA MET A 99 15.08 -10.19 -0.46
C MET A 99 15.89 -9.11 -1.18
N LEU A 100 17.23 -9.14 -1.07
CA LEU A 100 18.11 -8.18 -1.73
C LEU A 100 18.10 -8.36 -3.24
N GLU A 101 18.10 -9.60 -3.73
CA GLU A 101 17.94 -9.92 -5.15
C GLU A 101 16.59 -9.38 -5.68
N ARG A 102 15.50 -9.57 -4.93
CA ARG A 102 14.19 -9.01 -5.31
C ARG A 102 14.18 -7.48 -5.36
N ARG A 103 14.89 -6.81 -4.43
CA ARG A 103 15.02 -5.35 -4.40
C ARG A 103 15.84 -4.77 -5.55
N LYS A 104 16.72 -5.57 -6.17
CA LYS A 104 17.41 -5.17 -7.41
C LYS A 104 16.44 -5.06 -8.59
N VAL A 105 15.34 -5.82 -8.57
CA VAL A 105 14.31 -5.81 -9.62
C VAL A 105 13.21 -4.79 -9.34
N VAL A 106 12.70 -4.72 -8.10
CA VAL A 106 11.66 -3.76 -7.69
C VAL A 106 12.20 -2.83 -6.63
N HIS A 107 12.15 -1.53 -6.93
CA HIS A 107 12.54 -0.50 -5.98
C HIS A 107 11.53 -0.42 -4.83
N ILE A 108 11.95 -0.80 -3.62
CA ILE A 108 11.16 -0.64 -2.39
C ILE A 108 11.64 0.62 -1.66
N PRO A 109 10.85 1.72 -1.64
CA PRO A 109 11.23 2.96 -0.98
C PRO A 109 11.15 2.90 0.54
N GLU A 110 11.76 3.88 1.22
CA GLU A 110 11.55 4.12 2.65
C GLU A 110 10.14 4.66 2.89
N PHE A 111 9.41 4.03 3.83
CA PHE A 111 8.12 4.53 4.30
C PHE A 111 7.83 4.06 5.72
N TYR A 112 6.93 4.76 6.40
CA TYR A 112 6.54 4.49 7.77
C TYR A 112 5.03 4.28 7.90
N VAL A 113 4.60 3.82 9.07
CA VAL A 113 3.20 3.87 9.43
C VAL A 113 2.75 5.33 9.50
N GLY A 114 1.68 5.63 8.78
CA GLY A 114 1.19 6.99 8.55
C GLY A 114 1.54 7.59 7.19
N SER A 115 2.51 7.02 6.46
CA SER A 115 2.83 7.46 5.10
C SER A 115 1.72 7.07 4.12
N ILE A 116 1.51 7.88 3.08
CA ILE A 116 0.56 7.60 2.00
C ILE A 116 1.30 6.96 0.84
N LEU A 117 0.85 5.78 0.44
CA LEU A 117 1.45 4.98 -0.62
C LEU A 117 0.46 4.77 -1.76
N ARG A 118 0.99 4.68 -2.98
CA ARG A 118 0.31 4.18 -4.16
C ARG A 118 1.02 2.90 -4.59
N VAL A 119 0.30 1.80 -4.63
CA VAL A 119 0.84 0.48 -5.00
C VAL A 119 0.17 0.04 -6.30
N THR A 120 1.00 -0.33 -7.28
CA THR A 120 0.57 -0.89 -8.56
C THR A 120 0.87 -2.38 -8.57
N THR A 121 -0.17 -3.20 -8.73
CA THR A 121 -0.07 -4.66 -8.81
C THR A 121 -0.57 -5.18 -10.14
N ALA A 122 -0.01 -6.29 -10.59
CA ALA A 122 -0.53 -7.08 -11.69
C ALA A 122 -1.72 -7.91 -11.22
N ASP A 123 -2.87 -7.72 -11.86
CA ASP A 123 -4.12 -8.44 -11.57
C ASP A 123 -4.71 -8.95 -12.89
N GLN A 124 -4.94 -10.25 -12.99
CA GLN A 124 -5.39 -10.88 -14.23
C GLN A 124 -6.83 -10.53 -14.60
N ILE A 125 -7.65 -10.18 -13.61
CA ILE A 125 -9.10 -9.94 -13.79
C ILE A 125 -9.37 -8.47 -14.14
N ALA A 126 -8.50 -7.55 -13.69
CA ALA A 126 -8.64 -6.13 -13.96
C ALA A 126 -8.54 -5.83 -15.47
N SER A 127 -9.32 -4.85 -15.94
CA SER A 127 -9.42 -4.48 -17.37
C SER A 127 -8.07 -4.15 -18.03
N GLY A 128 -7.14 -3.56 -17.27
CA GLY A 128 -5.79 -3.22 -17.72
C GLY A 128 -4.70 -4.24 -17.37
N LYS A 129 -5.07 -5.41 -16.81
CA LYS A 129 -4.16 -6.36 -16.15
C LYS A 129 -3.34 -5.77 -14.97
N THR A 130 -3.65 -4.55 -14.59
CA THR A 130 -2.99 -3.80 -13.53
C THR A 130 -4.03 -3.12 -12.66
N SER A 131 -3.84 -3.22 -11.34
CA SER A 131 -4.68 -2.59 -10.33
C SER A 131 -3.83 -1.60 -9.54
N GLN A 132 -4.37 -0.41 -9.31
CA GLN A 132 -3.72 0.62 -8.51
C GLN A 132 -4.55 0.90 -7.26
N PHE A 133 -3.89 1.02 -6.13
CA PHE A 133 -4.53 1.39 -4.88
C PHE A 133 -3.70 2.44 -4.14
N LEU A 134 -4.36 3.52 -3.72
CA LEU A 134 -3.76 4.56 -2.89
C LEU A 134 -4.39 4.52 -1.51
N GLY A 135 -3.56 4.59 -0.47
CA GLY A 135 -4.03 4.65 0.90
C GLY A 135 -2.93 4.94 1.91
N ILE A 136 -3.34 5.18 3.15
CA ILE A 136 -2.42 5.35 4.29
C ILE A 136 -1.96 3.98 4.79
N CYS A 137 -0.66 3.83 5.05
CA CYS A 137 -0.12 2.65 5.70
C CYS A 137 -0.50 2.64 7.19
N ILE A 138 -1.38 1.72 7.60
CA ILE A 138 -1.86 1.65 8.99
C ILE A 138 -1.04 0.70 9.88
N GLN A 139 -0.41 -0.30 9.28
CA GLN A 139 0.40 -1.29 9.98
C GLN A 139 1.44 -1.87 9.02
N ARG A 140 2.63 -2.14 9.55
CA ARG A 140 3.63 -3.00 8.93
C ARG A 140 3.83 -4.21 9.84
N SER A 141 3.84 -5.40 9.26
CA SER A 141 3.93 -6.66 10.00
C SER A 141 4.71 -7.72 9.21
N GLY A 142 5.06 -8.81 9.89
CA GLY A 142 5.88 -9.85 9.30
C GLY A 142 7.37 -9.50 9.30
N ALA A 143 8.17 -10.52 9.00
CA ALA A 143 9.63 -10.43 8.89
C ALA A 143 10.06 -11.26 7.67
N GLY A 144 11.22 -10.93 7.11
CA GLY A 144 11.74 -11.66 5.95
C GLY A 144 10.89 -11.46 4.69
N LEU A 145 10.77 -12.53 3.88
CA LEU A 145 10.03 -12.50 2.61
C LEU A 145 8.50 -12.30 2.81
N GLY A 146 7.97 -12.71 3.97
CA GLY A 146 6.56 -12.57 4.33
C GLY A 146 6.17 -11.21 4.91
N ALA A 147 6.99 -10.18 4.69
CA ALA A 147 6.72 -8.83 5.18
C ALA A 147 5.50 -8.21 4.47
N THR A 148 4.56 -7.72 5.27
CA THR A 148 3.28 -7.19 4.82
C THR A 148 3.02 -5.79 5.35
N PHE A 149 2.19 -5.03 4.64
CA PHE A 149 1.68 -3.76 5.08
C PHE A 149 0.24 -3.58 4.64
N ILE A 150 -0.55 -2.91 5.47
CA ILE A 150 -1.97 -2.69 5.21
C ILE A 150 -2.16 -1.24 4.80
N LEU A 151 -2.75 -1.04 3.63
CA LEU A 151 -3.21 0.26 3.16
C LEU A 151 -4.70 0.42 3.43
N ARG A 152 -5.09 1.57 3.96
CA ARG A 152 -6.49 1.95 4.20
C ARG A 152 -6.84 3.19 3.38
N ASN A 153 -7.99 3.17 2.73
CA ASN A 153 -8.61 4.36 2.14
C ASN A 153 -10.14 4.25 2.21
N THR A 154 -10.83 5.37 2.22
CA THR A 154 -12.29 5.43 2.10
C THR A 154 -12.64 5.89 0.69
N ILE A 155 -13.19 4.98 -0.12
CA ILE A 155 -13.56 5.22 -1.51
C ILE A 155 -15.09 5.19 -1.57
N GLU A 156 -15.69 6.26 -2.10
CA GLU A 156 -17.15 6.38 -2.22
C GLU A 156 -17.91 6.13 -0.89
N GLY A 157 -17.33 6.58 0.22
CA GLY A 157 -17.90 6.39 1.56
C GLY A 157 -17.69 4.99 2.16
N GLN A 158 -17.09 4.06 1.42
CA GLN A 158 -16.77 2.71 1.90
C GLN A 158 -15.30 2.60 2.29
N GLY A 159 -15.04 2.14 3.52
CA GLY A 159 -13.68 1.87 3.99
C GLY A 159 -13.14 0.59 3.36
N VAL A 160 -12.05 0.70 2.60
CA VAL A 160 -11.35 -0.40 1.94
C VAL A 160 -9.96 -0.56 2.57
N GLU A 161 -9.61 -1.80 2.88
CA GLU A 161 -8.28 -2.16 3.35
C GLU A 161 -7.70 -3.27 2.48
N ILE A 162 -6.46 -3.10 2.03
CA ILE A 162 -5.74 -4.12 1.27
C ILE A 162 -4.41 -4.40 1.97
N CYS A 163 -4.16 -5.69 2.23
CA CYS A 163 -2.89 -6.17 2.74
C CYS A 163 -1.98 -6.52 1.55
N PHE A 164 -0.86 -5.81 1.42
CA PHE A 164 0.14 -6.08 0.40
C PHE A 164 1.36 -6.76 1.02
N GLU A 165 1.94 -7.70 0.28
CA GLU A 165 3.21 -8.36 0.61
C GLU A 165 4.35 -7.66 -0.14
N LEU A 166 5.35 -7.14 0.57
CA LEU A 166 6.42 -6.32 0.00
C LEU A 166 7.19 -7.00 -1.15
N TYR A 167 7.42 -8.31 -1.04
CA TYR A 167 8.25 -9.06 -1.98
C TYR A 167 7.44 -9.85 -3.02
N ASN A 168 6.12 -9.66 -3.08
CA ASN A 168 5.27 -10.40 -3.99
C ASN A 168 5.65 -10.10 -5.46
N PRO A 169 5.76 -11.12 -6.33
CA PRO A 169 6.10 -10.93 -7.74
C PRO A 169 5.05 -10.13 -8.51
N ARG A 170 3.81 -10.06 -8.03
CA ARG A 170 2.74 -9.27 -8.65
C ARG A 170 2.91 -7.76 -8.45
N ILE A 171 3.72 -7.32 -7.49
CA ILE A 171 3.99 -5.89 -7.31
C ILE A 171 4.88 -5.40 -8.45
N GLN A 172 4.40 -4.36 -9.14
CA GLN A 172 5.13 -3.67 -10.20
C GLN A 172 5.85 -2.44 -9.65
N GLU A 173 5.15 -1.60 -8.89
CA GLU A 173 5.70 -0.36 -8.35
C GLU A 173 5.09 -0.04 -6.98
N ILE A 174 5.92 0.47 -6.07
CA ILE A 174 5.51 1.06 -4.80
C ILE A 174 5.96 2.52 -4.81
N GLN A 175 5.01 3.43 -4.97
CA GLN A 175 5.26 4.86 -4.98
C GLN A 175 4.88 5.48 -3.63
N VAL A 176 5.82 6.19 -3.00
CA VAL A 176 5.52 7.01 -1.82
C VAL A 176 4.95 8.33 -2.29
N VAL A 177 3.69 8.58 -1.95
CA VAL A 177 2.99 9.82 -2.31
C VAL A 177 3.27 10.89 -1.27
N LYS A 178 3.22 10.54 0.01
CA LYS A 178 3.55 11.43 1.12
C LYS A 178 4.29 10.65 2.20
N LEU A 179 5.55 11.03 2.44
CA LEU A 179 6.37 10.47 3.50
C LEU A 179 6.09 11.23 4.81
N GLU A 180 5.44 10.57 5.75
CA GLU A 180 5.21 11.11 7.09
C GLU A 180 5.18 9.99 8.14
N LYS A 181 5.52 10.34 9.37
CA LYS A 181 5.33 9.52 10.56
C LYS A 181 4.12 10.00 11.36
N ARG A 182 3.52 9.11 12.15
CA ARG A 182 2.54 9.44 13.18
C ARG A 182 3.12 9.23 14.57
N LEU A 183 2.36 9.62 15.59
CA LEU A 183 2.74 9.43 16.99
C LEU A 183 2.73 7.95 17.42
N ASP A 184 1.95 7.14 16.72
CA ASP A 184 1.73 5.73 17.03
C ASP A 184 2.36 4.84 15.96
N ASP A 185 2.89 3.69 16.37
CA ASP A 185 3.46 2.69 15.46
C ASP A 185 2.39 1.90 14.70
N SER A 186 1.12 1.95 15.13
CA SER A 186 -0.01 1.32 14.44
C SER A 186 -1.25 2.21 14.47
N LEU A 187 -1.91 2.34 13.32
CA LEU A 187 -3.10 3.18 13.12
C LEU A 187 -4.37 2.36 12.95
N LEU A 188 -4.42 1.16 13.55
CA LEU A 188 -5.57 0.26 13.47
C LEU A 188 -6.87 0.88 14.03
N TYR A 189 -6.75 1.89 14.89
CA TYR A 189 -7.88 2.65 15.44
C TYR A 189 -8.59 3.51 14.40
N LEU A 190 -8.02 3.74 13.20
CA LEU A 190 -8.67 4.47 12.12
C LEU A 190 -9.95 3.79 11.59
N ARG A 191 -10.17 2.51 11.92
CA ARG A 191 -11.44 1.80 11.64
C ARG A 191 -12.61 2.38 12.43
N ASP A 192 -12.35 2.79 13.67
CA ASP A 192 -13.31 3.35 14.62
C ASP A 192 -13.30 4.88 14.66
N ALA A 193 -12.39 5.50 13.90
CA ALA A 193 -12.31 6.96 13.73
C ALA A 193 -13.37 7.50 12.75
N LEU A 194 -13.53 8.83 12.73
CA LEU A 194 -14.31 9.49 11.69
C LEU A 194 -13.70 9.23 10.29
N PRO A 195 -14.53 9.02 9.25
CA PRO A 195 -14.05 8.71 7.90
C PRO A 195 -13.06 9.74 7.34
N GLU A 196 -13.23 11.02 7.69
CA GLU A 196 -12.38 12.16 7.28
C GLU A 196 -10.87 11.90 7.43
N TYR A 197 -10.47 11.19 8.49
CA TYR A 197 -9.05 10.90 8.75
C TYR A 197 -8.48 9.75 7.90
N SER A 198 -9.35 9.03 7.19
CA SER A 198 -9.00 7.87 6.36
C SER A 198 -9.41 8.03 4.89
N THR A 199 -9.96 9.18 4.52
CA THR A 199 -10.32 9.51 3.14
C THR A 199 -9.17 10.25 2.48
N PHE A 200 -8.60 9.67 1.43
CA PHE A 200 -7.55 10.27 0.62
C PHE A 200 -7.95 10.24 -0.85
N ASP A 201 -7.64 11.32 -1.55
CA ASP A 201 -7.83 11.41 -3.00
C ASP A 201 -6.90 10.44 -3.72
N MET A 202 -7.45 9.62 -4.63
CA MET A 202 -6.72 8.62 -5.39
C MET A 202 -5.73 9.25 -6.37
N ASP A 203 -6.06 10.44 -6.88
CA ASP A 203 -5.29 11.15 -7.90
C ASP A 203 -4.32 12.19 -7.30
N MET A 204 -4.14 12.18 -5.97
CA MET A 204 -3.24 13.13 -5.33
C MET A 204 -1.80 12.98 -5.86
N LYS A 205 -1.13 14.12 -6.03
CA LYS A 205 0.24 14.17 -6.56
C LYS A 205 1.27 13.86 -5.46
N PRO A 206 2.37 13.16 -5.79
CA PRO A 206 3.45 12.93 -4.83
C PRO A 206 4.08 14.24 -4.36
N VAL A 207 4.26 14.37 -3.04
CA VAL A 207 4.98 15.48 -2.42
C VAL A 207 6.46 15.12 -2.38
N ALA A 208 7.31 15.94 -3.00
CA ALA A 208 8.75 15.71 -3.00
C ALA A 208 9.32 15.86 -1.58
N HIS A 209 10.18 14.92 -1.19
CA HIS A 209 10.90 14.94 0.09
C HIS A 209 12.41 14.91 -0.19
N GLU A 210 13.16 15.81 0.44
CA GLU A 210 14.62 15.80 0.36
C GLU A 210 15.19 14.73 1.30
N PRO A 211 15.98 13.75 0.81
CA PRO A 211 16.48 12.64 1.64
C PRO A 211 17.35 13.07 2.83
N SER A 212 17.92 14.27 2.79
CA SER A 212 18.78 14.83 3.84
C SER A 212 18.02 15.26 5.09
N HIS A 213 16.72 15.54 4.98
CA HIS A 213 15.91 16.02 6.10
C HIS A 213 15.30 14.86 6.89
N ASP A 214 15.13 15.08 8.20
CA ASP A 214 14.41 14.13 9.05
C ASP A 214 12.96 13.97 8.60
N VAL A 215 12.45 12.76 8.72
CA VAL A 215 11.09 12.44 8.32
C VAL A 215 10.10 13.19 9.21
N PRO A 216 9.19 13.99 8.64
CA PRO A 216 8.27 14.81 9.42
C PRO A 216 7.29 13.94 10.22
N VAL A 217 7.12 14.25 11.50
CA VAL A 217 6.15 13.59 12.39
C VAL A 217 4.87 14.42 12.46
N ASN A 218 3.79 13.89 11.92
CA ASN A 218 2.47 14.48 11.98
C ASN A 218 1.82 14.17 13.34
N GLN A 219 1.68 15.21 14.17
CA GLN A 219 1.13 15.12 15.53
C GLN A 219 -0.41 15.25 15.58
N LEU A 220 -1.10 15.20 14.43
CA LEU A 220 -2.55 15.29 14.38
C LEU A 220 -3.21 14.18 15.22
N LYS A 221 -4.07 14.59 16.15
CA LYS A 221 -4.89 13.69 16.96
C LYS A 221 -6.27 13.50 16.35
N VAL A 222 -6.73 12.26 16.33
CA VAL A 222 -7.94 11.79 15.66
C VAL A 222 -9.15 11.83 16.60
N LYS A 223 -10.31 12.19 16.06
CA LYS A 223 -11.62 12.06 16.73
C LYS A 223 -12.24 10.70 16.42
N MET A 224 -12.72 10.02 17.46
CA MET A 224 -13.34 8.70 17.37
C MET A 224 -14.85 8.80 17.14
N LYS A 225 -15.44 7.76 16.56
CA LYS A 225 -16.90 7.54 16.56
C LYS A 225 -17.41 7.32 17.99
N PRO A 226 -18.72 7.45 18.25
CA PRO A 226 -19.28 6.98 19.51
C PRO A 226 -19.04 5.47 19.69
N LYS A 227 -18.96 5.02 20.95
CA LYS A 227 -18.87 3.60 21.30
C LYS A 227 -20.12 2.83 20.80
N PRO A 228 -20.02 1.52 20.51
CA PRO A 228 -18.89 0.62 20.71
C PRO A 228 -17.84 0.67 19.58
N TRP A 229 -16.58 0.45 19.95
CA TRP A 229 -15.44 0.34 19.02
C TRP A 229 -15.02 -1.11 18.80
N SER A 230 -14.27 -1.36 17.74
CA SER A 230 -13.70 -2.68 17.44
C SER A 230 -12.74 -3.20 18.53
N LYS A 231 -12.00 -2.31 19.20
CA LYS A 231 -11.14 -2.62 20.34
C LYS A 231 -11.25 -1.56 21.41
N ARG A 232 -10.83 -1.92 22.63
CA ARG A 232 -10.73 -1.01 23.78
C ARG A 232 -9.43 -0.21 23.72
N TRP A 233 -9.38 0.74 22.79
CA TRP A 233 -8.21 1.59 22.52
C TRP A 233 -7.76 2.42 23.72
N GLU A 234 -8.67 2.70 24.66
CA GLU A 234 -8.40 3.43 25.90
C GLU A 234 -7.47 2.69 26.87
N ARG A 235 -7.21 1.39 26.65
CA ARG A 235 -6.39 0.60 27.56
C ARG A 235 -4.89 0.91 27.41
N PRO A 236 -4.14 1.08 28.52
CA PRO A 236 -2.71 1.37 28.50
C PRO A 236 -1.86 0.39 27.70
N LYS A 237 -2.29 -0.88 27.57
CA LYS A 237 -1.60 -1.91 26.76
C LYS A 237 -1.35 -1.48 25.32
N PHE A 238 -2.22 -0.66 24.72
CA PHE A 238 -2.04 -0.21 23.33
C PHE A 238 -1.10 1.00 23.20
N ASN A 239 -0.87 1.75 24.29
CA ASN A 239 0.00 2.92 24.33
C ASN A 239 -0.26 3.94 23.19
N ILE A 240 -1.54 4.21 22.89
CA ILE A 240 -1.95 5.12 21.79
C ILE A 240 -1.94 6.56 22.28
N LYS A 241 -1.23 7.44 21.55
CA LYS A 241 -1.10 8.88 21.78
C LYS A 241 -1.85 9.72 20.75
N GLY A 242 -2.22 9.13 19.61
CA GLY A 242 -2.90 9.78 18.50
C GLY A 242 -4.42 9.95 18.63
N ILE A 243 -5.05 9.51 19.72
CA ILE A 243 -6.50 9.65 19.93
C ILE A 243 -6.80 10.83 20.88
N ARG A 244 -7.83 11.63 20.56
CA ARG A 244 -8.37 12.64 21.48
C ARG A 244 -9.38 12.01 22.45
N PHE A 245 -8.88 11.34 23.48
CA PHE A 245 -9.74 10.70 24.50
C PHE A 245 -10.63 11.70 25.26
N ASP A 246 -10.17 12.93 25.44
CA ASP A 246 -10.90 14.01 26.13
C ASP A 246 -12.28 14.32 25.51
N LEU A 247 -12.45 14.06 24.21
CA LEU A 247 -13.70 14.33 23.48
C LEU A 247 -14.66 13.15 23.46
N CYS A 248 -14.18 11.92 23.73
CA CYS A 248 -14.97 10.70 23.56
C CYS A 248 -15.13 9.86 24.82
N LEU A 249 -14.35 10.12 25.87
CA LEU A 249 -14.39 9.38 27.14
C LEU A 249 -14.62 10.33 28.32
N THR A 250 -15.30 9.83 29.34
CA THR A 250 -15.41 10.50 30.63
C THR A 250 -14.20 10.18 31.52
N GLU A 251 -13.92 11.02 32.52
CA GLU A 251 -12.85 10.77 33.48
C GLU A 251 -13.01 9.43 34.21
N GLU A 252 -14.24 9.03 34.51
CA GLU A 252 -14.54 7.74 35.14
C GLU A 252 -14.09 6.57 34.27
N GLN A 253 -14.36 6.63 32.96
CA GLN A 253 -13.94 5.60 32.01
C GLN A 253 -12.40 5.56 31.88
N ILE A 254 -11.74 6.72 31.91
CA ILE A 254 -10.28 6.79 31.90
C ILE A 254 -9.69 6.18 33.17
N LYS A 255 -10.26 6.50 34.35
CA LYS A 255 -9.87 5.91 35.64
C LYS A 255 -10.07 4.40 35.63
N GLU A 256 -11.17 3.91 35.06
CA GLU A 256 -11.41 2.48 34.90
C GLU A 256 -10.36 1.83 33.98
N ALA A 257 -10.09 2.44 32.81
CA ALA A 257 -9.07 1.96 31.87
C ALA A 257 -7.69 1.87 32.52
N GLN A 258 -7.35 2.83 33.38
CA GLN A 258 -6.07 2.89 34.09
C GLN A 258 -5.87 1.75 35.09
N LYS A 259 -6.95 1.09 35.57
CA LYS A 259 -6.85 -0.10 36.44
C LYS A 259 -6.12 -1.27 35.77
N TRP A 260 -6.11 -1.32 34.43
CA TRP A 260 -5.35 -2.32 33.65
C TRP A 260 -3.93 -1.89 33.30
N SER A 261 -3.44 -0.77 33.85
CA SER A 261 -2.06 -0.35 33.66
C SER A 261 -1.09 -1.37 34.27
N GLN A 262 0.07 -1.52 33.62
CA GLN A 262 1.15 -2.40 34.06
C GLN A 262 2.46 -1.61 34.07
N PRO A 263 2.68 -0.71 35.06
CA PRO A 263 3.84 0.19 35.07
C PRO A 263 5.19 -0.55 35.07
N TRP A 264 5.24 -1.74 35.69
CA TRP A 264 6.45 -2.56 35.74
C TRP A 264 6.94 -3.03 34.36
N LEU A 265 6.08 -3.03 33.33
CA LEU A 265 6.43 -3.51 31.99
C LEU A 265 7.48 -2.62 31.30
N GLU A 266 7.45 -1.31 31.56
CA GLU A 266 8.43 -0.36 31.01
C GLU A 266 9.84 -0.59 31.56
N PHE A 267 9.92 -1.02 32.82
CA PHE A 267 11.16 -1.30 33.54
C PHE A 267 11.62 -2.77 33.40
N ASP A 268 10.88 -3.61 32.68
CA ASP A 268 11.26 -5.00 32.41
C ASP A 268 12.39 -5.04 31.35
N MET A 269 13.62 -4.91 31.84
CA MET A 269 14.83 -4.91 31.01
C MET A 269 15.05 -6.23 30.28
N MET A 270 14.53 -7.36 30.80
CA MET A 270 14.71 -8.69 30.20
C MET A 270 13.85 -8.88 28.93
N ARG A 271 12.76 -8.12 28.80
CA ARG A 271 11.93 -8.11 27.59
C ARG A 271 12.55 -7.31 26.45
N LYS A 272 13.41 -6.33 26.75
CA LYS A 272 14.04 -5.49 25.73
C LYS A 272 14.83 -6.36 24.76
N TYR A 273 14.63 -6.14 23.47
CA TYR A 273 15.33 -6.84 22.41
C TYR A 273 16.38 -5.91 21.82
N ASP A 274 17.64 -6.08 22.22
CA ASP A 274 18.76 -5.31 21.69
C ASP A 274 19.17 -5.87 20.31
N THR A 275 18.94 -5.06 19.29
CA THR A 275 19.19 -5.39 17.88
C THR A 275 20.46 -4.75 17.33
N SER A 276 21.18 -3.93 18.11
CA SER A 276 22.33 -3.13 17.65
C SER A 276 23.40 -3.95 16.88
N LYS A 277 23.85 -5.06 17.46
CA LYS A 277 24.83 -5.97 16.83
C LYS A 277 24.28 -6.67 15.59
N ILE A 278 22.99 -7.00 15.62
CA ILE A 278 22.31 -7.69 14.51
C ILE A 278 22.17 -6.73 13.33
N GLU A 279 21.76 -5.48 13.60
CA GLU A 279 21.64 -4.43 12.60
C GLU A 279 22.98 -4.12 11.94
N ALA A 280 24.07 -4.01 12.73
CA ALA A 280 25.42 -3.81 12.18
C ALA A 280 25.83 -4.93 11.21
N ALA A 281 25.63 -6.19 11.61
CA ALA A 281 25.93 -7.34 10.73
C ALA A 281 25.07 -7.37 9.46
N ILE A 282 23.79 -6.97 9.55
CA ILE A 282 22.91 -6.85 8.39
C ILE A 282 23.38 -5.73 7.46
N TRP A 283 23.84 -4.59 8.01
CA TRP A 283 24.39 -3.51 7.19
C TRP A 283 25.61 -3.95 6.39
N ASP A 284 26.54 -4.67 7.01
CA ASP A 284 27.72 -5.21 6.33
C ASP A 284 27.31 -6.14 5.17
N GLU A 285 26.30 -6.98 5.37
CA GLU A 285 25.75 -7.88 4.35
C GLU A 285 25.10 -7.11 3.18
N ILE A 286 24.31 -6.08 3.48
CA ILE A 286 23.67 -5.21 2.49
C ILE A 286 24.73 -4.46 1.68
N GLU A 287 25.75 -3.90 2.35
CA GLU A 287 26.84 -3.18 1.69
C GLU A 287 27.67 -4.11 0.80
N ALA A 288 27.94 -5.34 1.24
CA ALA A 288 28.61 -6.36 0.42
C ALA A 288 27.80 -6.70 -0.85
N SER A 289 26.49 -6.92 -0.72
CA SER A 289 25.59 -7.24 -1.84
C SER A 289 25.43 -6.10 -2.86
N LYS A 290 25.61 -4.84 -2.43
CA LYS A 290 25.61 -3.66 -3.30
C LYS A 290 26.91 -3.47 -4.07
N LYS A 291 28.04 -3.91 -3.50
CA LYS A 291 29.37 -3.80 -4.13
C LYS A 291 29.61 -4.89 -5.17
N SER A 292 29.00 -6.06 -5.00
CA SER A 292 29.01 -7.19 -5.94
C SER A 292 27.99 -7.00 -7.07
#